data_AF-A0A914DKE6-F1
#
_entry.id   AF-A0A914DKE6-F1
#
_cell.length_a   1.000
_cell.length_b   1.000
_cell.length_c   1.000
_cell.angle_alpha   90.00
_cell.angle_beta   90.00
_cell.angle_gamma   90.00
#
_symmetry.space_group_name_H-M   'P 1'
#
loop_
_entity.id
_entity.type
_entity.pdbx_description
1 polymer ?
#
loop_
_entity_poly.entity_id
_entity_poly.type
_entity_poly.pdbx_seq_one_letter_code
_entity_poly.pdbx_strand_id
1 'polypeptide(L)'
;MCGASIMEVASKAGILSLNPSDLVFEASQLGIAYYDYVLSASALPKDAGYQLFCARLDEHTNVEWFESVRVDSEIITKNGIPLNELSMITLGLLVWRYKITQSKVLCLVNQLDPESTLALEALKKAATKLKILHHVLTLGSRRSSSVGSTTSSLSTSSIRSNTSQEGMKLRVMMCQTRYELPDLPAHAIRETRYLLAPSTNPLLCLCFPLT
;
A
#
# COMPACT_ATOMS: atom_id res chain seq x y z
N MET A 1 -20.37 -18.26 -6.09
CA MET A 1 -20.01 -16.84 -6.29
C MET A 1 -18.73 -16.81 -7.11
N CYS A 2 -18.71 -16.23 -8.30
CA CYS A 2 -17.45 -15.99 -9.00
C CYS A 2 -16.67 -14.95 -8.20
N GLY A 3 -15.56 -15.36 -7.57
CA GLY A 3 -14.63 -14.40 -6.99
C GLY A 3 -14.10 -13.47 -8.09
N ALA A 4 -13.85 -12.20 -7.75
CA ALA A 4 -13.20 -11.26 -8.68
C ALA A 4 -11.92 -11.89 -9.26
N SER A 5 -11.50 -11.57 -10.48
CA SER A 5 -10.25 -12.11 -11.02
C SER A 5 -9.01 -11.58 -10.25
N ILE A 6 -7.87 -12.29 -10.29
CA ILE A 6 -6.63 -11.79 -9.67
C ILE A 6 -6.19 -10.46 -10.28
N MET A 7 -6.46 -10.27 -11.58
CA MET A 7 -6.17 -9.03 -12.30
C MET A 7 -7.02 -7.87 -11.81
N GLU A 8 -8.31 -8.10 -11.55
CA GLU A 8 -9.18 -7.07 -10.95
C GLU A 8 -8.69 -6.66 -9.57
N VAL A 9 -8.30 -7.61 -8.73
CA VAL A 9 -7.79 -7.32 -7.39
C VAL A 9 -6.47 -6.56 -7.45
N ALA A 10 -5.52 -7.01 -8.27
CA ALA A 10 -4.24 -6.32 -8.45
C ALA A 10 -4.40 -4.92 -9.05
N SER A 11 -5.39 -4.72 -9.93
CA SER A 11 -5.75 -3.41 -10.46
C SER A 11 -6.27 -2.49 -9.35
N LYS A 12 -7.20 -2.98 -8.52
CA LYS A 12 -7.73 -2.20 -7.38
C LYS A 12 -6.67 -1.87 -6.34
N ALA A 13 -5.73 -2.79 -6.11
CA ALA A 13 -4.62 -2.59 -5.22
C ALA A 13 -3.53 -1.65 -5.78
N GLY A 14 -3.62 -1.23 -7.05
CA GLY A 14 -2.63 -0.36 -7.69
C GLY A 14 -1.32 -1.06 -8.07
N ILE A 15 -1.19 -2.38 -7.87
CA ILE A 15 0.02 -3.15 -8.17
C ILE A 15 0.32 -3.14 -9.67
N LEU A 16 -0.73 -3.18 -10.51
CA LEU A 16 -0.54 -3.10 -11.95
C LEU A 16 0.08 -1.77 -12.37
N SER A 17 -0.20 -0.67 -11.65
CA SER A 17 0.35 0.64 -11.94
C SER A 17 1.85 0.76 -11.66
N LEU A 18 2.46 -0.19 -10.95
CA LEU A 18 3.89 -0.18 -10.65
C LEU A 18 4.74 -0.43 -11.91
N ASN A 19 5.95 0.12 -11.89
CA ASN A 19 7.02 -0.33 -12.77
C ASN A 19 7.90 -1.34 -12.02
N PRO A 20 8.62 -2.24 -12.73
CA PRO A 20 9.57 -3.15 -12.08
C PRO A 20 10.64 -2.43 -11.23
N SER A 21 11.05 -1.21 -11.60
CA SER A 21 11.97 -0.39 -10.81
C SER A 21 11.39 0.06 -9.47
N ASP A 22 10.06 0.19 -9.37
CA ASP A 22 9.38 0.62 -8.15
C ASP A 22 9.43 -0.49 -7.08
N LEU A 23 9.77 -1.73 -7.47
CA LEU A 23 9.94 -2.87 -6.56
C LEU A 23 11.34 -2.96 -5.95
N VAL A 24 12.28 -2.10 -6.38
CA VAL A 24 13.61 -1.99 -5.78
C VAL A 24 13.50 -1.20 -4.48
N PHE A 25 13.88 -1.83 -3.37
CA PHE A 25 13.94 -1.19 -2.06
C PHE A 25 15.21 -0.33 -1.95
N GLU A 26 16.37 -0.93 -2.24
CA GLU A 26 17.67 -0.28 -2.17
C GLU A 26 18.61 -0.92 -3.18
N ALA A 27 19.49 -0.13 -3.80
CA ALA A 27 20.58 -0.63 -4.63
C ALA A 27 21.91 -0.12 -4.05
N SER A 28 22.82 -1.05 -3.79
CA SER A 28 24.15 -0.76 -3.23
C SER A 28 25.24 -1.51 -4.00
N GLN A 29 26.51 -1.28 -3.66
CA GLN A 29 27.64 -2.02 -4.22
C GLN A 29 27.55 -3.53 -3.94
N LEU A 30 26.80 -3.94 -2.91
CA LEU A 30 26.61 -5.34 -2.51
C LEU A 30 25.45 -6.02 -3.24
N GLY A 31 24.66 -5.29 -4.02
CA GLY A 31 23.54 -5.84 -4.80
C GLY A 31 22.27 -5.00 -4.71
N ILE A 32 21.19 -5.58 -5.24
CA ILE A 32 19.85 -4.97 -5.28
C ILE A 32 18.97 -5.70 -4.25
N ALA A 33 18.41 -4.93 -3.32
CA ALA A 33 17.39 -5.39 -2.40
C ALA A 33 16.01 -4.98 -2.94
N TYR A 34 15.06 -5.91 -2.92
CA TYR A 34 13.66 -5.69 -3.32
C TYR A 34 12.74 -5.62 -2.11
N TYR A 35 11.54 -5.08 -2.26
CA TYR A 35 10.52 -5.17 -1.20
C TYR A 35 10.04 -6.61 -1.03
N ASP A 36 9.67 -6.97 0.20
CA ASP A 36 9.08 -8.27 0.50
C ASP A 36 7.55 -8.21 0.40
N TYR A 37 6.95 -7.04 0.67
CA TYR A 37 5.51 -6.83 0.61
C TYR A 37 5.11 -5.50 -0.04
N VAL A 38 3.94 -5.49 -0.66
CA VAL A 38 3.24 -4.30 -1.12
C VAL A 38 1.90 -4.19 -0.38
N LEU A 39 1.66 -3.03 0.24
CA LEU A 39 0.42 -2.70 0.93
C LEU A 39 -0.29 -1.55 0.24
N SER A 40 -1.60 -1.64 0.12
CA SER A 40 -2.41 -0.54 -0.40
C SER A 40 -3.82 -0.55 0.17
N ALA A 41 -4.51 0.56 0.00
CA ALA A 41 -5.91 0.71 0.35
C ALA A 41 -6.65 1.31 -0.85
N SER A 42 -7.89 0.86 -1.06
CA SER A 42 -8.78 1.41 -2.08
C SER A 42 -10.14 1.70 -1.46
N ALA A 43 -10.68 2.89 -1.73
CA ALA A 43 -12.01 3.25 -1.29
C ALA A 43 -13.06 2.36 -1.98
N LEU A 44 -14.04 1.88 -1.21
CA LEU A 44 -15.16 1.14 -1.76
C LEU A 44 -16.21 2.12 -2.33
N PRO A 45 -17.00 1.69 -3.33
CA PRO A 45 -18.06 2.52 -3.89
C PRO A 45 -19.07 2.97 -2.83
N LYS A 46 -19.68 4.15 -3.04
CA LYS A 46 -20.76 4.71 -2.21
C LYS A 46 -20.38 4.87 -0.74
N ASP A 47 -19.12 5.21 -0.46
CA ASP A 47 -18.59 5.42 0.89
C ASP A 47 -18.83 4.22 1.83
N ALA A 48 -18.87 3.00 1.26
CA ALA A 48 -19.05 1.76 2.02
C ALA A 48 -17.83 1.41 2.90
N GLY A 49 -16.74 2.17 2.80
CA GLY A 49 -15.51 2.00 3.55
C GLY A 49 -14.33 1.78 2.62
N TYR A 50 -13.41 0.90 3.00
CA TYR A 50 -12.18 0.62 2.26
C TYR A 50 -11.95 -0.88 2.09
N GLN A 51 -11.21 -1.25 1.06
CA GLN A 51 -10.59 -2.56 0.94
C GLN A 51 -9.08 -2.39 1.07
N LEU A 52 -8.48 -3.12 2.01
CA LEU A 52 -7.04 -3.18 2.20
C LEU A 52 -6.50 -4.36 1.42
N PHE A 53 -5.29 -4.22 0.88
CA PHE A 53 -4.60 -5.24 0.12
C PHE A 53 -3.18 -5.43 0.63
N CYS A 54 -2.74 -6.68 0.70
CA CYS A 54 -1.37 -7.07 1.00
C CYS A 54 -0.91 -8.12 -0.01
N ALA A 55 0.15 -7.82 -0.75
CA ALA A 55 0.80 -8.76 -1.63
C ALA A 55 2.20 -9.08 -1.10
N ARG A 56 2.58 -10.35 -1.08
CA ARG A 56 3.97 -10.79 -0.84
C ARG A 56 4.64 -11.02 -2.16
N LEU A 57 5.88 -10.55 -2.24
CA LEU A 57 6.76 -10.74 -3.35
C LEU A 57 7.73 -11.89 -3.06
N ASP A 58 8.02 -12.70 -4.07
CA ASP A 58 9.09 -13.69 -4.01
C ASP A 58 10.46 -13.03 -4.27
N GLU A 59 11.53 -13.82 -4.25
CA GLU A 59 12.90 -13.37 -4.53
C GLU A 59 13.07 -12.77 -5.94
N HIS A 60 12.15 -13.07 -6.84
CA HIS A 60 12.13 -12.59 -8.22
C HIS A 60 11.12 -11.46 -8.43
N THR A 61 10.52 -10.93 -7.37
CA THR A 61 9.48 -9.90 -7.37
C THR A 61 8.15 -10.29 -8.03
N ASN A 62 7.90 -11.59 -8.21
CA ASN A 62 6.57 -12.07 -8.57
C ASN A 62 5.66 -12.02 -7.36
N VAL A 63 4.36 -11.88 -7.59
CA VAL A 63 3.38 -11.96 -6.51
C VAL A 63 3.25 -13.43 -6.12
N GLU A 64 3.70 -13.82 -4.93
CA GLU A 64 3.57 -15.19 -4.41
C GLU A 64 2.18 -15.39 -3.80
N TRP A 65 1.73 -14.39 -3.05
CA TRP A 65 0.54 -14.41 -2.23
C TRP A 65 -0.15 -13.05 -2.23
N PHE A 66 -1.48 -13.07 -2.24
CA PHE A 66 -2.31 -11.88 -2.23
C PHE A 66 -3.47 -12.02 -1.23
N GLU A 67 -3.51 -11.15 -0.23
CA GLU A 67 -4.62 -11.09 0.73
C GLU A 67 -5.33 -9.74 0.70
N SER A 68 -6.63 -9.76 0.94
CA SER A 68 -7.43 -8.55 1.10
C SER A 68 -8.32 -8.63 2.32
N VAL A 69 -8.66 -7.49 2.91
CA VAL A 69 -9.68 -7.39 3.96
C VAL A 69 -10.56 -6.18 3.71
N ARG A 70 -11.85 -6.33 3.96
CA ARG A 70 -12.82 -5.22 3.89
C ARG A 70 -12.90 -4.51 5.23
N VAL A 71 -12.94 -3.19 5.17
CA VAL A 71 -13.12 -2.28 6.31
C VAL A 71 -14.39 -1.48 6.07
N ASP A 72 -15.48 -1.87 6.73
CA ASP A 72 -16.75 -1.17 6.59
C ASP A 72 -16.71 0.24 7.21
N SER A 73 -17.41 1.18 6.59
CA SER A 73 -17.49 2.57 7.06
C SER A 73 -18.04 2.70 8.49
N GLU A 74 -18.92 1.80 8.91
CA GLU A 74 -19.40 1.71 10.30
C GLU A 74 -18.26 1.48 11.30
N ILE A 75 -17.31 0.60 10.97
CA ILE A 75 -16.14 0.31 11.82
C ILE A 75 -15.23 1.54 11.88
N ILE A 76 -15.01 2.19 10.74
CA ILE A 76 -14.14 3.37 10.63
C ILE A 76 -14.69 4.52 11.48
N THR A 77 -15.97 4.86 11.28
CA THR A 77 -16.65 5.96 11.97
C THR A 77 -16.78 5.71 13.47
N LYS A 78 -17.22 4.51 13.88
CA LYS A 78 -17.36 4.13 15.30
C LYS A 78 -16.04 4.21 16.07
N ASN A 79 -14.92 3.96 15.40
CA ASN A 79 -13.59 4.00 16.01
C ASN A 79 -12.87 5.34 15.80
N GLY A 80 -13.49 6.31 15.12
CA GLY A 80 -12.89 7.63 14.86
C GLY A 80 -11.62 7.56 14.03
N ILE A 81 -11.50 6.57 13.13
CA ILE A 81 -10.35 6.43 12.24
C ILE A 81 -10.52 7.41 11.07
N PRO A 82 -9.55 8.29 10.78
CA PRO A 82 -9.62 9.17 9.62
C PRO A 82 -9.79 8.41 8.30
N LEU A 83 -10.68 8.90 7.43
CA LEU A 83 -11.00 8.31 6.13
C LEU A 83 -9.97 8.71 5.06
N ASN A 84 -8.71 8.30 5.24
CA ASN A 84 -7.67 8.48 4.24
C ASN A 84 -6.83 7.21 4.06
N GLU A 85 -6.16 7.09 2.91
CA GLU A 85 -5.41 5.89 2.55
C GLU A 85 -4.27 5.59 3.52
N LEU A 86 -3.57 6.60 4.05
CA LEU A 86 -2.49 6.38 5.02
C LEU A 86 -2.99 5.79 6.35
N SER A 87 -4.15 6.24 6.82
CA SER A 87 -4.80 5.68 8.01
C SER A 87 -5.19 4.22 7.78
N MET A 88 -5.69 3.93 6.58
CA MET A 88 -6.04 2.58 6.15
C MET A 88 -4.81 1.67 5.98
N ILE A 89 -3.70 2.18 5.47
CA ILE A 89 -2.43 1.44 5.39
C ILE A 89 -1.87 1.20 6.79
N THR A 90 -1.98 2.17 7.70
CA THR A 90 -1.60 1.97 9.11
C THR A 90 -2.41 0.84 9.75
N LEU A 91 -3.72 0.77 9.46
CA LEU A 91 -4.54 -0.38 9.83
C LEU A 91 -4.04 -1.67 9.18
N GLY A 92 -3.73 -1.65 7.88
CA GLY A 92 -3.16 -2.78 7.14
C GLY A 92 -1.91 -3.35 7.80
N LEU A 93 -0.94 -2.50 8.18
CA LEU A 93 0.28 -2.94 8.88
C LEU A 93 -0.06 -3.76 10.13
N LEU A 94 -1.07 -3.33 10.89
CA LEU A 94 -1.48 -3.98 12.13
C LEU A 94 -2.31 -5.24 11.89
N VAL A 95 -3.15 -5.28 10.85
CA VAL A 95 -3.89 -6.47 10.42
C VAL A 95 -2.91 -7.60 10.08
N TRP A 96 -1.87 -7.28 9.29
CA TRP A 96 -0.90 -8.25 8.80
C TRP A 96 0.36 -8.38 9.64
N ARG A 97 0.37 -7.84 10.87
CA ARG A 97 1.57 -7.68 11.69
C ARG A 97 2.45 -8.93 11.78
N TYR A 98 1.86 -10.10 11.95
CA TYR A 98 2.61 -11.36 12.10
C TYR A 98 3.24 -11.86 10.81
N LYS A 99 2.76 -11.40 9.65
CA LYS A 99 3.29 -11.77 8.33
C LYS A 99 4.42 -10.83 7.91
N ILE A 100 4.29 -9.53 8.21
CA ILE A 100 5.17 -8.48 7.68
C ILE A 100 6.23 -7.97 8.68
N THR A 101 6.26 -8.49 9.91
CA THR A 101 7.25 -8.08 10.92
C THR A 101 8.67 -8.29 10.39
N GLN A 102 9.57 -7.33 10.63
CA GLN A 102 10.96 -7.34 10.14
C GLN A 102 11.12 -7.42 8.62
N SER A 103 10.14 -6.94 7.85
CA SER A 103 10.17 -6.96 6.38
C SER A 103 10.34 -5.57 5.77
N LYS A 104 10.68 -5.53 4.47
CA LYS A 104 10.65 -4.34 3.60
C LYS A 104 9.28 -4.21 2.95
N VAL A 105 8.58 -3.11 3.20
CA VAL A 105 7.19 -2.92 2.79
C VAL A 105 7.03 -1.66 1.96
N LEU A 106 6.47 -1.79 0.77
CA LEU A 106 6.08 -0.68 -0.09
C LEU A 106 4.61 -0.33 0.16
N CYS A 107 4.34 0.86 0.65
CA CYS A 107 2.99 1.38 0.88
C CYS A 107 2.54 2.23 -0.30
N LEU A 108 1.49 1.82 -1.00
CA LEU A 108 0.94 2.56 -2.14
C LEU A 108 -0.24 3.42 -1.72
N VAL A 109 -0.15 4.70 -2.07
CA VAL A 109 -1.25 5.67 -1.94
C VAL A 109 -1.54 6.28 -3.31
N ASN A 110 -2.79 6.59 -3.61
CA ASN A 110 -3.16 7.29 -4.83
C ASN A 110 -2.86 8.78 -4.70
N GLN A 111 -3.15 9.38 -3.54
CA GLN A 111 -2.93 10.80 -3.26
C GLN A 111 -2.40 10.98 -1.84
N LEU A 112 -1.46 11.91 -1.68
CA LEU A 112 -0.91 12.28 -0.39
C LEU A 112 -1.36 13.70 -0.07
N ASP A 113 -2.33 13.84 0.83
CA ASP A 113 -2.80 15.16 1.25
C ASP A 113 -1.75 15.84 2.15
N PRO A 114 -1.52 17.15 2.00
CA PRO A 114 -0.55 17.89 2.82
C PRO A 114 -0.92 17.90 4.32
N GLU A 115 -2.18 17.65 4.65
CA GLU A 115 -2.67 17.52 6.03
C GLU A 115 -2.45 16.11 6.63
N SER A 116 -1.89 15.18 5.86
CA SER A 116 -1.70 13.78 6.27
C SER A 116 -0.56 13.55 7.26
N THR A 117 0.07 14.60 7.80
CA THR A 117 1.22 14.51 8.70
C THR A 117 0.96 13.57 9.88
N LEU A 118 -0.21 13.65 10.52
CA LEU A 118 -0.58 12.77 11.63
C LEU A 118 -0.70 11.30 11.19
N ALA A 119 -1.29 11.03 10.03
CA ALA A 119 -1.42 9.68 9.50
C ALA A 119 -0.06 9.08 9.10
N LEU A 120 0.84 9.90 8.57
CA LEU A 120 2.20 9.48 8.26
C LEU A 120 3.01 9.18 9.53
N GLU A 121 2.89 10.00 10.57
CA GLU A 121 3.54 9.72 11.87
C GLU A 121 2.97 8.45 12.54
N ALA A 122 1.67 8.22 12.44
CA ALA A 122 1.05 6.98 12.90
C ALA A 122 1.59 5.76 12.13
N LEU A 123 1.73 5.87 10.80
CA LEU A 123 2.33 4.84 9.96
C LEU A 123 3.77 4.54 10.40
N LYS A 124 4.61 5.57 10.57
CA LYS A 124 5.99 5.42 11.04
C LYS A 124 6.05 4.72 12.39
N LYS A 125 5.22 5.13 13.35
CA LYS A 125 5.15 4.50 14.68
C LYS A 125 4.74 3.03 14.59
N ALA A 126 3.74 2.69 13.78
CA ALA A 126 3.36 1.30 13.54
C ALA A 126 4.51 0.50 12.93
N ALA A 127 5.14 1.02 11.89
CA ALA A 127 6.27 0.38 11.21
C ALA A 127 7.45 0.16 12.17
N THR A 128 7.84 1.16 12.96
CA THR A 128 8.90 1.05 13.96
C THR A 128 8.58 -0.02 15.01
N LYS A 129 7.35 -0.06 15.52
CA LYS A 129 6.91 -1.09 16.48
C LYS A 129 7.04 -2.51 15.90
N LEU A 130 6.79 -2.67 14.61
CA LEU A 130 6.87 -3.94 13.88
C LEU A 130 8.26 -4.20 13.25
N LYS A 131 9.23 -3.30 13.48
CA LYS A 131 10.57 -3.34 12.87
C LYS A 131 10.55 -3.40 11.35
N ILE A 132 9.59 -2.74 10.73
CA ILE A 132 9.38 -2.71 9.28
C ILE A 132 10.16 -1.55 8.67
N LEU A 133 10.89 -1.85 7.60
CA LEU A 133 11.42 -0.83 6.70
C LEU A 133 10.34 -0.48 5.69
N HIS A 134 9.89 0.77 5.64
CA HIS A 134 8.76 1.17 4.82
C HIS A 134 9.09 2.35 3.93
N HIS A 135 8.56 2.33 2.70
CA HIS A 135 8.51 3.49 1.82
C HIS A 135 7.06 3.75 1.41
N VAL A 136 6.71 5.02 1.20
CA VAL A 136 5.39 5.42 0.70
C VAL A 136 5.56 5.91 -0.73
N LEU A 137 4.82 5.31 -1.66
CA LEU A 137 4.82 5.68 -3.08
C LEU A 137 3.44 6.17 -3.51
N THR A 138 3.41 7.36 -4.11
CA THR A 138 2.18 7.97 -4.63
C THR A 138 1.98 7.64 -6.10
N LEU A 139 0.92 6.91 -6.44
CA LEU A 139 0.63 6.46 -7.82
C LEU A 139 0.18 7.61 -8.74
N GLY A 140 -0.44 8.67 -8.20
CA GLY A 140 -1.05 9.76 -8.97
C GLY A 140 -0.12 10.82 -9.57
N SER A 141 1.20 10.74 -9.35
CA SER A 141 2.15 11.79 -9.76
C SER A 141 3.18 11.34 -10.81
N ARG A 142 2.78 10.50 -11.78
CA ARG A 142 3.58 10.36 -13.00
C ARG A 142 3.30 11.56 -13.88
N ARG A 143 4.05 12.65 -13.65
CA ARG A 143 4.17 13.76 -14.59
C ARG A 143 4.42 13.17 -15.97
N SER A 144 3.43 13.25 -16.86
CA SER A 144 3.68 13.27 -18.29
C SER A 144 4.72 14.37 -18.51
N SER A 145 5.94 13.98 -18.84
CA SER A 145 7.01 14.92 -19.17
C SER A 145 6.61 15.70 -20.43
N SER A 146 5.88 16.79 -20.25
CA SER A 146 5.71 17.84 -21.25
C SER A 146 7.01 18.62 -21.33
N VAL A 147 7.97 18.10 -22.08
CA VAL A 147 9.04 18.92 -22.65
C VAL A 147 8.49 19.52 -23.94
N GLY A 148 7.96 20.74 -23.86
CA GLY A 148 8.06 21.67 -25.02
C GLY A 148 9.53 22.11 -25.08
N SER A 149 10.20 22.26 -26.21
CA SER A 149 9.89 22.53 -27.62
C SER A 149 11.07 21.92 -28.43
N THR A 150 11.08 21.58 -29.72
CA THR A 150 10.51 22.16 -30.94
C THR A 150 10.97 21.24 -32.11
N THR A 151 10.18 21.17 -33.18
CA THR A 151 10.46 20.68 -34.55
C THR A 151 10.24 19.20 -34.96
N SER A 152 9.54 19.10 -36.11
CA SER A 152 9.27 17.99 -37.04
C SER A 152 8.47 16.77 -36.60
N SER A 153 7.19 16.81 -37.00
CA SER A 153 6.37 15.72 -37.56
C SER A 153 7.03 14.35 -37.78
N LEU A 154 6.47 13.31 -37.15
CA LEU A 154 5.85 12.17 -37.84
C LEU A 154 4.98 11.40 -36.85
N SER A 155 3.73 11.17 -37.23
CA SER A 155 2.74 10.41 -36.46
C SER A 155 3.16 8.95 -36.33
N THR A 156 3.44 8.48 -35.11
CA THR A 156 3.45 7.04 -34.77
C THR A 156 3.01 6.84 -33.33
N SER A 157 1.75 6.42 -33.20
CA SER A 157 1.09 5.72 -32.10
C SER A 157 1.96 5.20 -30.94
N SER A 158 1.74 5.77 -29.74
CA SER A 158 1.34 5.09 -28.48
C SER A 158 1.74 3.61 -28.23
N ILE A 159 3.03 3.25 -28.28
CA ILE A 159 3.47 1.87 -27.94
C ILE A 159 4.41 1.81 -26.70
N ARG A 160 4.93 2.93 -26.20
CA ARG A 160 6.01 2.90 -25.18
C ARG A 160 5.59 2.77 -23.71
N SER A 161 4.30 2.85 -23.37
CA SER A 161 3.81 2.73 -21.98
C SER A 161 3.14 1.39 -21.62
N ASN A 162 2.91 0.51 -22.60
CA ASN A 162 2.17 -0.74 -22.38
C ASN A 162 3.06 -1.93 -21.98
N THR A 163 4.33 -1.94 -22.39
CA THR A 163 5.25 -3.07 -22.15
C THR A 163 5.73 -3.16 -20.70
N SER A 164 5.88 -2.04 -19.98
CA SER A 164 6.25 -2.07 -18.55
C SER A 164 5.13 -2.62 -17.67
N GLN A 165 3.88 -2.32 -18.02
CA GLN A 165 2.68 -2.83 -17.38
C GLN A 165 2.52 -4.34 -17.63
N GLU A 166 2.92 -4.82 -18.81
CA GLU A 166 2.84 -6.24 -19.18
C GLU A 166 3.73 -7.12 -18.28
N GLY A 167 4.92 -6.63 -17.91
CA GLY A 167 5.79 -7.30 -16.93
C GLY A 167 5.11 -7.46 -15.57
N MET A 168 4.45 -6.41 -15.06
CA MET A 168 3.69 -6.50 -13.81
C MET A 168 2.48 -7.43 -13.91
N LYS A 169 1.77 -7.44 -15.05
CA LYS A 169 0.66 -8.38 -15.28
C LYS A 169 1.14 -9.83 -15.18
N LEU A 170 2.26 -10.17 -15.82
CA LEU A 170 2.84 -11.52 -15.74
C LEU A 170 3.20 -11.88 -14.29
N ARG A 171 3.85 -10.96 -13.56
CA ARG A 171 4.19 -11.16 -12.13
C ARG A 171 2.97 -11.43 -11.25
N VAL A 172 1.84 -10.77 -11.53
CA VAL A 172 0.57 -10.98 -10.83
C VAL A 172 -0.08 -12.30 -11.23
N MET A 173 0.01 -12.70 -12.49
CA MET A 173 -0.52 -13.99 -12.97
C MET A 173 0.19 -15.19 -12.34
N MET A 174 1.42 -15.00 -11.83
CA MET A 174 2.15 -16.02 -11.08
C MET A 174 1.66 -16.21 -9.63
N CYS A 175 0.66 -15.42 -9.19
CA CYS A 175 0.11 -15.53 -7.84
C CYS A 175 -0.48 -16.92 -7.58
N GLN A 176 0.11 -17.60 -6.60
CA GLN A 176 -0.24 -18.98 -6.26
C GLN A 176 -1.41 -19.01 -5.29
N THR A 177 -1.46 -18.05 -4.37
CA THR A 177 -2.43 -18.05 -3.27
C THR A 177 -3.14 -16.72 -3.13
N ARG A 178 -4.46 -16.78 -3.06
CA ARG A 178 -5.30 -15.62 -2.79
C ARG A 178 -6.24 -15.89 -1.64
N TYR A 179 -6.35 -14.91 -0.74
CA TYR A 179 -7.24 -15.00 0.40
C TYR A 179 -7.98 -13.69 0.66
N GLU A 180 -9.20 -13.78 1.16
CA GLU A 180 -9.94 -12.64 1.68
C GLU A 180 -10.20 -12.91 3.16
N LEU A 181 -9.64 -12.06 4.04
CA LEU A 181 -9.86 -12.17 5.47
C LEU A 181 -11.33 -11.85 5.76
N PRO A 182 -12.05 -12.76 6.45
CA PRO A 182 -13.48 -12.55 6.72
C PRO A 182 -13.72 -11.41 7.70
N ASP A 183 -12.83 -11.26 8.69
CA ASP A 183 -13.00 -10.31 9.79
C ASP A 183 -11.73 -9.50 10.04
N LEU A 184 -11.92 -8.25 10.47
CA LEU A 184 -10.84 -7.39 10.94
C LEU A 184 -10.43 -7.76 12.37
N PRO A 185 -9.13 -7.97 12.64
CA PRO A 185 -8.66 -8.20 13.99
C PRO A 185 -8.94 -7.01 14.91
N ALA A 186 -9.65 -7.24 16.01
CA ALA A 186 -10.01 -6.19 16.97
C ALA A 186 -8.79 -5.43 17.53
N HIS A 187 -7.65 -6.12 17.70
CA HIS A 187 -6.41 -5.51 18.15
C HIS A 187 -5.88 -4.47 17.14
N ALA A 188 -6.01 -4.74 15.84
CA ALA A 188 -5.54 -3.85 14.79
C ALA A 188 -6.37 -2.55 14.81
N ILE A 189 -7.70 -2.66 14.85
CA ILE A 189 -8.62 -1.51 14.96
C ILE A 189 -8.28 -0.64 16.17
N ARG A 190 -8.12 -1.28 17.33
CA ARG A 190 -7.82 -0.59 18.58
C ARG A 190 -6.49 0.15 18.53
N GLU A 191 -5.42 -0.52 18.06
CA GLU A 191 -4.10 0.09 17.96
C GLU A 191 -4.05 1.20 16.91
N THR A 192 -4.70 1.04 15.75
CA THR A 192 -4.83 2.08 14.73
C THR A 192 -5.46 3.34 15.28
N ARG A 193 -6.59 3.20 15.98
CA ARG A 193 -7.28 4.33 16.63
C ARG A 193 -6.32 5.09 17.55
N TYR A 194 -5.55 4.37 18.35
CA TYR A 194 -4.62 4.99 19.29
C TYR A 194 -3.44 5.70 18.62
N LEU A 195 -2.92 5.16 17.52
CA LEU A 195 -1.83 5.80 16.78
C LEU A 195 -2.29 7.07 16.06
N LEU A 196 -3.52 7.07 15.52
CA LEU A 196 -4.08 8.18 14.74
C LEU A 196 -4.72 9.27 15.61
N ALA A 197 -5.11 8.95 16.84
CA ALA A 197 -5.64 9.92 17.80
C ALA A 197 -4.88 9.86 19.14
N PRO A 198 -3.63 10.35 19.21
CA PRO A 198 -2.79 10.26 20.42
C PRO A 198 -3.42 10.94 21.65
N SER A 199 -4.26 11.95 21.43
CA SER A 199 -4.99 12.66 22.48
C SER A 199 -6.02 11.79 23.22
N THR A 200 -6.41 10.64 22.66
CA THR A 200 -7.38 9.73 23.28
C THR A 200 -6.78 8.78 24.30
N ASN A 201 -5.44 8.76 24.48
CA ASN A 201 -4.81 7.97 25.54
C ASN A 201 -3.44 8.55 25.97
N PRO A 202 -3.32 9.17 27.17
CA PRO A 202 -2.09 9.81 27.63
C PRO A 202 -0.93 8.83 27.89
N LEU A 203 -1.20 7.52 27.99
CA LEU A 203 -0.16 6.51 28.23
C LEU A 203 0.75 6.29 27.01
N LEU A 204 0.32 6.65 25.79
CA LEU A 204 1.16 6.57 24.60
C LEU A 204 2.19 7.69 24.51
N CYS A 205 2.02 8.79 25.23
CA CYS A 205 3.08 9.80 25.41
C CYS A 205 4.24 9.28 26.28
N LEU A 206 4.05 8.18 27.01
CA LEU A 206 5.07 7.61 27.92
C LEU A 206 5.85 6.44 27.31
N CYS A 207 5.28 5.73 26.32
CA CYS A 207 5.94 4.59 25.68
C CYS A 207 6.70 4.92 24.39
N PHE A 208 6.68 6.18 23.96
CA PHE A 208 7.34 6.65 22.75
C PHE A 208 8.20 7.86 23.12
N PRO A 209 9.54 7.75 23.15
CA PRO A 209 10.36 8.94 23.30
C PRO A 209 10.13 9.83 22.07
N LEU A 210 9.79 11.09 22.33
CA LEU A 210 9.84 12.15 21.34
C LEU A 210 11.33 12.42 21.08
N THR A 211 11.88 11.81 20.02
CA THR A 211 13.19 12.18 19.47
C THR A 211 13.00 13.01 18.22
#